data_AF-A0A3D1HAE4-F1
#
_entry.id   AF-A0A3D1HAE4-F1
#
_cell.length_a   1.000
_cell.length_b   1.000
_cell.length_c   1.000
_cell.angle_alpha   90.00
_cell.angle_beta   90.00
_cell.angle_gamma   90.00
#
_symmetry.space_group_name_H-M   'P 1'
#
loop_
_entity.id
_entity.type
_entity.pdbx_description
1 polymer ?
#
loop_
_entity_poly.entity_id
_entity_poly.type
_entity_poly.pdbx_seq_one_letter_code
_entity_poly.pdbx_strand_id
1 'polypeptide(L)' 'MIYLLEDDANIRSFVLYALTNSGLEAKGFER' A
#
# COMPACT_ATOMS: atom_id res chain seq x y z
N MET A 1 -7.15 -7.97 -4.59
CA MET A 1 -7.28 -7.07 -3.44
C MET A 1 -6.21 -7.42 -2.40
N ILE A 2 -5.14 -6.64 -2.35
CA ILE A 2 -4.02 -6.80 -1.41
C ILE A 2 -4.22 -5.85 -0.23
N TYR A 3 -3.98 -6.33 0.98
CA TYR A 3 -4.05 -5.51 2.18
C TYR A 3 -2.66 -5.35 2.79
N LEU A 4 -2.21 -4.10 2.93
CA LEU A 4 -0.91 -3.76 3.46
C LEU A 4 -1.06 -3.16 4.87
N LEU A 5 -0.49 -3.84 5.86
CA LEU A 5 -0.36 -3.33 7.22
C LEU A 5 1.09 -2.88 7.41
N GLU A 6 1.29 -1.56 7.43
CA GLU A 6 2.57 -0.92 7.74
C GLU A 6 2.30 0.25 8.70
N ASP A 7 3.15 0.37 9.71
CA ASP A 7 3.13 1.45 10.70
C ASP A 7 3.71 2.75 10.13
N ASP A 8 4.71 2.66 9.25
CA ASP A 8 5.31 3.85 8.62
C ASP A 8 4.49 4.30 7.40
N ALA A 9 3.98 5.53 7.46
CA ALA A 9 3.13 6.10 6.41
C ALA A 9 3.88 6.32 5.08
N ASN A 10 5.18 6.64 5.11
CA ASN A 10 5.98 6.83 3.90
C ASN A 10 6.20 5.50 3.19
N ILE A 11 6.54 4.46 3.95
CA ILE A 11 6.72 3.10 3.41
C ILE A 11 5.40 2.58 2.84
N ARG A 12 4.31 2.71 3.60
CA ARG A 12 2.96 2.31 3.16
C ARG A 12 2.58 2.97 1.84
N SER A 13 2.77 4.28 1.73
CA SER A 13 2.42 5.04 0.52
C SER A 13 3.27 4.61 -0.68
N PHE A 14 4.58 4.38 -0.48
CA PHE A 14 5.48 3.92 -1.53
C PHE A 14 5.08 2.54 -2.08
N VAL A 15 4.79 1.59 -1.19
CA VAL A 15 4.41 0.23 -1.58
C VAL A 15 3.04 0.21 -2.26
N LEU A 16 2.05 0.95 -1.73
CA LEU A 16 0.74 1.07 -2.37
C LEU A 16 0.84 1.68 -3.77
N TYR A 17 1.68 2.72 -3.94
CA TYR A 17 1.95 3.29 -5.24
C TYR A 17 2.54 2.25 -6.21
N ALA A 18 3.58 1.52 -5.79
CA ALA A 18 4.22 0.50 -6.62
C ALA A 18 3.24 -0.63 -7.02
N LEU A 19 2.42 -1.10 -6.08
CA LEU A 19 1.42 -2.13 -6.32
C LEU A 19 0.35 -1.65 -7.30
N THR A 20 -0.19 -0.44 -7.09
CA THR A 20 -1.23 0.14 -7.94
C THR A 20 -0.70 0.37 -9.37
N ASN A 21 0.53 0.86 -9.51
CA ASN A 21 1.19 1.01 -10.82
C ASN A 21 1.44 -0.34 -11.52
N SER A 22 1.57 -1.43 -10.77
CA SER A 22 1.72 -2.78 -11.30
C SER A 22 0.38 -3.42 -11.69
N GLY A 23 -0.73 -2.67 -11.61
CA GLY A 23 -2.08 -3.16 -11.87
C GLY A 23 -2.66 -4.00 -10.72
N LEU A 24 -1.99 -4.02 -9.56
CA LEU A 24 -2.46 -4.74 -8.38
C LEU A 24 -3.25 -3.79 -7.49
N GLU A 25 -4.53 -4.07 -7.33
CA GLU A 25 -5.39 -3.31 -6.44
C GLU A 25 -5.02 -3.60 -4.97
N ALA A 26 -4.47 -2.59 -4.29
CA ALA A 26 -3.97 -2.67 -2.92
C ALA A 26 -4.54 -1.55 -2.04
N LYS A 27 -4.81 -1.87 -0.77
CA LYS A 27 -5.31 -0.92 0.22
C LYS A 27 -4.47 -0.99 1.49
N GLY A 28 -4.01 0.17 1.94
CA GLY A 28 -3.36 0.32 3.24
C GLY A 28 -4.39 0.55 4.33
N PHE A 29 -4.03 0.17 5.55
CA PHE A 29 -4.73 0.61 6.74
C PHE A 29 -3.99 1.79 7.35
N GLU A 30 -4.69 2.90 7.53
CA GLU A 30 -4.26 3.93 8.46
C GLU A 30 -4.63 3.47 9.87
N ARG A 31 -3.72 3.71 10.81
CA ARG A 31 -3.93 3.38 12.21
C ARG A 31 -4.91 4.36 12.85
#